data_AF-A0A2D7C506-F1
#
_entry.id   AF-A0A2D7C506-F1
#
_cell.length_a   1.000
_cell.length_b   1.000
_cell.length_c   1.000
_cell.angle_alpha   90.00
_cell.angle_beta   90.00
_cell.angle_gamma   90.00
#
_symmetry.space_group_name_H-M   'P 1'
#
loop_
_entity.id
_entity.type
_entity.pdbx_description
1 polymer ?
#
loop_
_entity_poly.entity_id
_entity_poly.type
_entity_poly.pdbx_seq_one_letter_code
_entity_poly.pdbx_strand_id
1 'polypeptide(L)' 'WNKTDPVDEWECRRAGLIKSIQGSSNPVVEADCLNL' A
#
# COMPACT_ATOMS: atom_id res chain seq x y z
N TRP A 1 -12.27 5.40 7.55
CA TRP A 1 -11.19 4.77 8.31
C TRP A 1 -9.80 5.00 7.73
N ASN A 2 -9.63 5.08 6.40
CA ASN A 2 -8.33 5.41 5.79
C ASN A 2 -7.57 6.60 6.42
N LYS A 3 -8.27 7.64 6.87
CA LYS A 3 -7.65 8.82 7.53
C LYS A 3 -7.33 8.61 9.01
N THR A 4 -7.96 7.63 9.66
CA THR A 4 -7.93 7.41 11.11
C THR A 4 -7.18 6.14 11.50
N ASP A 5 -6.83 5.31 10.51
CA ASP A 5 -6.09 4.06 10.63
C ASP A 5 -5.13 4.02 9.42
N PRO A 6 -3.92 4.56 9.57
CA PRO A 6 -2.96 4.67 8.47
C PRO A 6 -2.41 3.29 8.09
N VAL A 7 -1.92 3.19 6.85
CA VAL A 7 -1.30 1.96 6.36
C VAL A 7 -0.11 1.55 7.24
N ASP A 8 0.05 0.24 7.42
CA ASP A 8 1.19 -0.32 8.17
C ASP A 8 2.28 -0.88 7.23
N GLU A 9 3.40 -1.30 7.82
CA GLU A 9 4.53 -1.87 7.09
C GLU A 9 4.11 -3.11 6.25
N TRP A 10 3.19 -3.92 6.78
CA TRP A 10 2.73 -5.11 6.08
C TRP A 10 1.86 -4.75 4.87
N GLU A 11 0.98 -3.77 4.99
CA GLU A 11 0.15 -3.29 3.89
C GLU A 11 1.00 -2.77 2.73
N CYS A 12 2.07 -2.04 3.04
CA CYS A 12 3.03 -1.56 2.05
C CYS A 12 3.79 -2.70 1.37
N ARG A 13 4.29 -3.67 2.15
CA ARG A 13 4.97 -4.85 1.59
C ARG A 13 4.03 -5.68 0.72
N ARG A 14 2.81 -5.90 1.19
CA ARG A 14 1.76 -6.64 0.47
C ARG A 14 1.43 -5.97 -0.86
N ALA A 15 1.29 -4.65 -0.90
CA ALA A 15 1.05 -3.90 -2.14
C ALA A 15 2.18 -4.09 -3.15
N GLY A 16 3.45 -4.08 -2.70
CA GLY A 16 4.61 -4.37 -3.55
C GLY A 16 4.61 -5.79 -4.13
N LEU A 17 4.31 -6.80 -3.31
CA LEU A 17 4.20 -8.19 -3.77
C LEU A 17 3.09 -8.37 -4.80
N ILE A 18 1.91 -7.80 -4.55
CA ILE A 18 0.78 -7.83 -5.48
C ILE A 18 1.16 -7.18 -6.81
N LYS A 19 1.78 -5.98 -6.78
CA LYS A 19 2.21 -5.26 -7.99
C LYS A 19 3.19 -6.09 -8.82
N SER A 20 4.13 -6.79 -8.17
CA SER A 20 5.10 -7.63 -8.88
C SER A 20 4.47 -8.82 -9.61
N ILE A 21 3.33 -9.33 -9.12
CA ILE A 21 2.62 -10.48 -9.70
C ILE A 21 1.56 -10.04 -10.72
N GLN A 22 0.80 -8.99 -10.40
CA GLN A 22 -0.35 -8.55 -11.19
C GLN A 22 -0.05 -7.41 -12.16
N GLY A 23 1.08 -6.72 -12.01
CA GLY A 23 1.47 -5.56 -12.81
C GLY A 23 0.83 -4.23 -12.41
N SER A 24 -0.12 -4.22 -11.45
CA SER A 24 -0.78 -3.02 -10.94
C SER A 24 -0.88 -3.02 -9.40
N SER A 25 -1.01 -1.84 -8.82
CA SER A 25 -1.07 -1.64 -7.36
C SER A 25 -2.38 -0.98 -6.94
N ASN A 26 -2.69 -1.03 -5.66
CA ASN A 26 -3.72 -0.20 -5.06
C ASN A 26 -3.17 1.22 -4.86
N PRO A 27 -3.70 2.25 -5.56
CA PRO A 27 -3.16 3.60 -5.51
C PRO A 27 -3.34 4.29 -4.15
N VAL A 28 -4.32 3.87 -3.34
CA VAL A 28 -4.50 4.42 -1.98
C VAL A 28 -3.36 3.96 -1.08
N VAL A 29 -3.10 2.65 -1.07
CA VAL A 29 -2.00 2.07 -0.27
C VAL A 29 -0.65 2.58 -0.77
N GLU A 30 -0.42 2.59 -2.09
CA GLU A 30 0.85 3.06 -2.65
C GLU A 30 1.13 4.54 -2.33
N ALA A 31 0.11 5.41 -2.35
CA ALA A 31 0.28 6.82 -2.00
C ALA A 31 0.58 7.01 -0.50
N ASP A 32 -0.10 6.29 0.38
CA ASP A 32 0.06 6.44 1.83
C ASP A 32 1.37 5.79 2.33
N CYS A 33 1.90 4.79 1.63
CA CYS A 33 3.19 4.16 1.92
C CYS A 33 4.42 5.03 1.62
N LEU A 34 4.32 6.01 0.73
CA LEU A 34 5.44 6.90 0.37
C LEU A 34 5.67 8.02 1.41
N ASN A 35 4.80 8.13 2.42
CA ASN A 35 4.83 9.14 3.47
C ASN A 35 5.14 8.56 4.87
N LEU A 36 5.52 7.28 4.96
CA LEU A 36 5.98 6.57 6.15
C LEU A 36 7.49 6.76 6.35
#